data_AF-A0A1I5B8U6-F1
#
_entry.id   AF-A0A1I5B8U6-F1
#
_cell.length_a   1.000
_cell.length_b   1.000
_cell.length_c   1.000
_cell.angle_alpha   90.00
_cell.angle_beta   90.00
_cell.angle_gamma   90.00
#
_symmetry.space_group_name_H-M   'P 1'
#
loop_
_entity.id
_entity.type
_entity.pdbx_description
1 polymer ?
#
loop_
_entity_poly.entity_id
_entity_poly.type
_entity_poly.pdbx_seq_one_letter_code
_entity_poly.pdbx_strand_id
1 'polypeptide(L)'
;MKKIFKNFIGLCTLAVVTSALFVNCSSSDDGNGPVIPGIEGKNMKFTITIDNVTMDDYISFVAVSSSFNTNTIWKVNGTERANETGISLDKQSFSGSTKTYVIESISPLPAASLSMQFIPFNNKSITYSYKAEINGTVVKDEQNITVTNPNSHTAQYSY
;
A
#
# COMPACT_ATOMS: atom_id res chain seq x y z
N MET A 1 -85.29 22.12 -0.86
CA MET A 1 -85.06 21.52 0.47
C MET A 1 -84.62 20.06 0.30
N LYS A 2 -83.66 19.59 1.12
CA LYS A 2 -82.90 18.31 1.10
C LYS A 2 -81.76 18.28 0.05
N LYS A 3 -80.46 18.41 0.36
CA LYS A 3 -79.51 17.78 1.30
C LYS A 3 -78.61 16.73 0.60
N ILE A 4 -77.29 16.99 0.66
CA ILE A 4 -76.20 16.05 1.10
C ILE A 4 -75.78 14.95 0.08
N PHE A 5 -74.52 14.56 -0.14
CA PHE A 5 -73.19 14.86 0.42
C PHE A 5 -72.08 14.50 -0.58
N LYS A 6 -70.87 14.99 -0.28
CA LYS A 6 -69.55 14.75 -0.89
C LYS A 6 -69.19 13.25 -0.99
N ASN A 7 -68.50 12.88 -2.08
CA ASN A 7 -67.51 11.79 -2.07
C ASN A 7 -66.26 12.25 -2.84
N PHE A 8 -65.17 12.40 -2.08
CA PHE A 8 -63.85 12.85 -2.51
C PHE A 8 -63.01 11.57 -2.69
N ILE A 9 -62.83 11.12 -3.94
CA ILE A 9 -61.99 9.97 -4.26
C ILE A 9 -60.56 10.47 -4.44
N GLY A 10 -59.75 10.29 -3.39
CA GLY A 10 -58.31 10.45 -3.42
C GLY A 10 -57.69 9.22 -4.08
N LEU A 11 -57.03 9.43 -5.21
CA LEU A 11 -56.27 8.41 -5.92
C LEU A 11 -54.77 8.68 -5.66
N CYS A 12 -54.22 8.04 -4.62
CA CYS A 12 -52.78 8.03 -4.38
C CYS A 12 -52.09 7.15 -5.43
N THR A 13 -51.43 7.79 -6.39
CA THR A 13 -50.55 7.16 -7.37
C THR A 13 -49.26 6.71 -6.69
N LEU A 14 -49.08 5.41 -6.55
CA LEU A 14 -47.81 4.79 -6.13
C LEU A 14 -46.91 4.67 -7.36
N ALA A 15 -46.03 5.66 -7.56
CA ALA A 15 -44.98 5.61 -8.59
C ALA A 15 -43.83 4.70 -8.09
N VAL A 16 -43.80 3.46 -8.57
CA VAL A 16 -42.64 2.57 -8.42
C VAL A 16 -41.60 2.98 -9.45
N VAL A 17 -40.60 3.75 -9.02
CA VAL A 17 -39.43 4.08 -9.83
C VAL A 17 -38.44 2.93 -9.70
N THR A 18 -38.50 1.96 -10.62
CA THR A 18 -37.44 0.97 -10.82
C THR A 18 -36.30 1.60 -11.60
N SER A 19 -35.33 2.16 -10.88
CA SER A 19 -34.05 2.58 -11.45
C SER A 19 -33.21 1.34 -11.77
N ALA A 20 -33.18 0.95 -13.04
CA ALA A 20 -32.23 -0.03 -13.54
C ALA A 20 -30.81 0.57 -13.49
N LEU A 21 -29.98 0.05 -12.60
CA LEU A 21 -28.56 0.37 -12.55
C LEU A 21 -27.85 -0.38 -13.69
N PHE A 22 -27.55 0.29 -14.79
CA PHE A 22 -26.48 -0.15 -15.69
C PHE A 22 -25.16 0.32 -15.10
N VAL A 23 -24.60 -0.48 -14.19
CA VAL A 23 -23.19 -0.35 -13.82
C VAL A 23 -22.39 -0.95 -14.96
N ASN A 24 -21.85 -0.08 -15.82
CA ASN A 24 -20.82 -0.44 -16.79
C ASN A 24 -19.53 -0.72 -16.01
N CYS A 25 -19.38 -1.96 -15.55
CA CYS A 25 -18.16 -2.47 -14.95
C CYS A 25 -17.25 -2.96 -16.08
N SER A 26 -16.31 -2.11 -16.49
CA SER A 26 -15.19 -2.52 -17.33
C SER A 26 -13.91 -2.45 -16.49
N SER A 27 -13.57 -3.55 -15.83
CA SER A 27 -12.20 -3.87 -15.39
C SER A 27 -12.13 -5.35 -15.06
N SER A 28 -11.54 -6.11 -15.97
CA SER A 28 -11.04 -7.45 -15.72
C SER A 28 -9.84 -7.35 -14.79
N ASP A 29 -9.88 -8.00 -13.62
CA ASP A 29 -8.78 -8.83 -13.15
C ASP A 29 -9.23 -9.69 -11.96
N ASP A 30 -9.01 -11.00 -12.07
CA ASP A 30 -9.49 -12.04 -11.16
C ASP A 30 -8.66 -12.07 -9.86
N GLY A 31 -9.16 -11.42 -8.82
CA GLY A 31 -8.60 -11.49 -7.46
C GLY A 31 -9.41 -12.40 -6.55
N ASN A 32 -9.33 -13.73 -6.74
CA ASN A 32 -10.12 -14.71 -5.99
C ASN A 32 -9.57 -14.96 -4.56
N GLY A 33 -9.44 -13.90 -3.76
CA GLY A 33 -9.20 -13.99 -2.31
C GLY A 33 -10.49 -13.80 -1.51
N PRO A 34 -10.57 -14.27 -0.25
CA PRO A 34 -11.71 -14.03 0.60
C PRO A 34 -11.80 -12.52 0.84
N VAL A 35 -12.87 -11.93 0.32
CA VAL A 35 -13.22 -10.53 0.57
C VAL A 35 -13.65 -10.43 2.02
N ILE A 36 -12.93 -9.64 2.82
CA ILE A 36 -13.42 -9.25 4.15
C ILE A 36 -14.38 -8.09 3.94
N PRO A 37 -15.68 -8.24 4.29
CA PRO A 37 -16.63 -7.15 4.15
C PRO A 37 -16.14 -5.92 4.94
N GLY A 38 -15.98 -4.79 4.25
CA GLY A 38 -15.55 -3.53 4.84
C GLY A 38 -14.04 -3.27 4.87
N ILE A 39 -13.19 -4.18 4.36
CA ILE A 39 -11.75 -3.92 4.18
C ILE A 39 -11.42 -4.01 2.69
N GLU A 40 -11.11 -2.86 2.09
CA GLU A 40 -10.64 -2.78 0.71
C GLU A 40 -9.15 -3.14 0.63
N GLY A 41 -8.82 -4.09 -0.25
CA GLY A 41 -7.44 -4.44 -0.54
C GLY A 41 -6.76 -3.35 -1.37
N LYS A 42 -5.47 -3.13 -1.12
CA LYS A 42 -4.65 -2.12 -1.79
C LYS A 42 -3.48 -2.79 -2.50
N ASN A 43 -3.24 -2.42 -3.74
CA ASN A 43 -1.99 -2.73 -4.43
C ASN A 43 -0.91 -1.78 -3.91
N MET A 44 0.17 -2.32 -3.37
CA MET A 44 1.22 -1.55 -2.71
C MET A 44 2.56 -1.74 -3.40
N LYS A 45 3.28 -0.65 -3.61
CA LYS A 45 4.64 -0.65 -4.14
C LYS A 45 5.51 0.31 -3.35
N PHE A 46 6.61 -0.21 -2.82
CA PHE A 46 7.61 0.54 -2.09
C PHE A 46 8.92 0.51 -2.87
N THR A 47 9.51 1.67 -3.14
CA THR A 47 10.82 1.78 -3.76
C THR A 47 11.77 2.45 -2.79
N ILE A 48 12.90 1.81 -2.51
CA ILE A 48 13.95 2.36 -1.65
C ILE A 48 15.29 2.30 -2.40
N THR A 49 15.97 3.45 -2.43
CA THR A 49 17.35 3.56 -2.89
C THR A 49 18.20 4.07 -1.74
N ILE A 50 19.35 3.43 -1.48
CA ILE A 50 20.32 3.93 -0.50
C ILE A 50 21.73 3.86 -1.09
N ASP A 51 22.37 5.02 -1.16
CA ASP A 51 23.73 5.21 -1.65
C ASP A 51 24.72 5.37 -0.50
N ASN A 52 26.00 5.09 -0.82
CA ASN A 52 27.15 5.21 0.09
C ASN A 52 27.10 4.32 1.34
N VAL A 53 26.28 3.25 1.33
CA VAL A 53 26.26 2.26 2.41
C VAL A 53 27.56 1.45 2.45
N THR A 54 28.12 1.33 3.64
CA THR A 54 29.26 0.48 3.97
C THR A 54 28.90 -0.53 5.04
N MET A 55 29.76 -1.53 5.25
CA MET A 55 29.49 -2.62 6.22
C MET A 55 29.50 -2.17 7.69
N ASP A 56 30.07 -0.99 7.97
CA ASP A 56 30.06 -0.36 9.29
C ASP A 56 28.71 0.27 9.62
N ASP A 57 27.92 0.64 8.60
CA ASP A 57 26.66 1.34 8.77
C ASP A 57 25.58 0.44 9.37
N TYR A 58 24.58 1.03 10.04
CA TYR A 58 23.36 0.32 10.38
C TYR A 58 22.25 0.74 9.43
N ILE A 59 21.71 -0.23 8.70
CA ILE A 59 20.59 -0.06 7.78
C ILE A 59 19.54 -1.10 8.15
N SER A 60 18.32 -0.66 8.37
CA SER A 60 17.15 -1.51 8.51
C SER A 60 16.00 -0.88 7.72
N PHE A 61 15.50 -1.63 6.75
CA PHE A 61 14.27 -1.33 6.04
C PHE A 61 13.39 -2.57 6.13
N VAL A 62 12.18 -2.43 6.67
CA VAL A 62 11.27 -3.55 6.88
C VAL A 62 9.89 -3.18 6.36
N ALA A 63 9.33 -3.98 5.46
CA ALA A 63 7.95 -3.89 5.00
C ALA A 63 7.22 -5.18 5.39
N VAL A 64 6.09 -5.06 6.08
CA VAL A 64 5.29 -6.20 6.55
C VAL A 64 3.82 -6.01 6.19
N SER A 65 3.16 -7.13 5.89
CA SER A 65 1.71 -7.21 5.76
C SER A 65 1.26 -8.62 6.11
N SER A 66 -0.05 -8.87 6.00
CA SER A 66 -0.65 -10.18 6.19
C SER A 66 -1.68 -10.46 5.10
N SER A 67 -1.84 -11.74 4.80
CA SER A 67 -2.90 -12.25 3.94
C SER A 67 -3.50 -13.48 4.60
N PHE A 68 -4.79 -13.73 4.35
CA PHE A 68 -5.51 -14.88 4.90
C PHE A 68 -5.25 -16.17 4.11
N ASN A 69 -4.75 -16.05 2.87
CA ASN A 69 -4.65 -17.19 1.95
C ASN A 69 -3.24 -17.73 1.80
N THR A 70 -2.23 -16.87 1.97
CA THR A 70 -0.87 -17.17 1.57
C THR A 70 0.13 -16.36 2.38
N ASN A 71 1.30 -16.94 2.60
CA ASN A 71 2.46 -16.23 3.15
C ASN A 71 3.36 -15.66 2.06
N THR A 72 3.18 -16.03 0.79
CA THR A 72 3.84 -15.39 -0.35
C THR A 72 3.02 -14.16 -0.71
N ILE A 73 3.43 -12.98 -0.28
CA ILE A 73 2.65 -11.74 -0.52
C ILE A 73 3.44 -10.63 -1.21
N TRP A 74 4.77 -10.76 -1.31
CA TRP A 74 5.65 -9.75 -1.88
C TRP A 74 6.45 -10.27 -3.07
N LYS A 75 6.71 -9.37 -4.01
CA LYS A 75 7.78 -9.44 -5.02
C LYS A 75 8.87 -8.45 -4.64
N VAL A 76 10.13 -8.83 -4.82
CA VAL A 76 11.29 -7.95 -4.71
C VAL A 76 11.99 -7.93 -6.06
N ASN A 77 12.08 -6.74 -6.66
CA ASN A 77 12.62 -6.55 -8.01
C ASN A 77 11.98 -7.53 -9.02
N GLY A 78 10.65 -7.66 -8.96
CA GLY A 78 9.87 -8.55 -9.82
C GLY A 78 9.90 -10.05 -9.44
N THR A 79 10.74 -10.47 -8.48
CA THR A 79 10.85 -11.88 -8.07
C THR A 79 10.03 -12.14 -6.81
N GLU A 80 9.13 -13.13 -6.85
CA GLU A 80 8.32 -13.53 -5.69
C GLU A 80 9.16 -14.04 -4.52
N ARG A 81 8.73 -13.68 -3.30
CA ARG A 81 9.36 -14.10 -2.04
C ARG A 81 8.49 -15.14 -1.37
N ALA A 82 8.78 -16.41 -1.68
CA ALA A 82 7.96 -17.53 -1.25
C ALA A 82 7.93 -17.65 0.29
N ASN A 83 6.72 -17.75 0.85
CA ASN A 83 6.47 -17.90 2.29
C ASN A 83 7.03 -16.77 3.17
N GLU A 84 7.13 -15.55 2.65
CA GLU A 84 7.57 -14.36 3.37
C GLU A 84 6.46 -13.31 3.46
N THR A 85 5.93 -13.08 4.68
CA THR A 85 4.95 -12.01 4.96
C THR A 85 5.61 -10.64 5.18
N GLY A 86 6.93 -10.62 5.33
CA GLY A 86 7.71 -9.41 5.49
C GLY A 86 9.01 -9.46 4.70
N ILE A 87 9.41 -8.31 4.18
CA ILE A 87 10.70 -8.10 3.53
C ILE A 87 11.57 -7.26 4.44
N SER A 88 12.78 -7.74 4.71
CA SER A 88 13.81 -6.99 5.42
C SER A 88 15.01 -6.79 4.51
N LEU A 89 15.47 -5.55 4.41
CA LEU A 89 16.70 -5.18 3.75
C LEU A 89 17.63 -4.53 4.77
N ASP A 90 18.90 -4.91 4.71
CA ASP A 90 19.94 -4.46 5.63
C ASP A 90 21.14 -3.90 4.84
N LYS A 91 22.23 -3.60 5.55
CA LYS A 91 23.45 -3.08 4.93
C LYS A 91 24.04 -4.04 3.88
N GLN A 92 23.87 -5.36 4.02
CA GLN A 92 24.35 -6.33 3.04
C GLN A 92 23.61 -6.14 1.71
N SER A 93 22.30 -5.88 1.75
CA SER A 93 21.49 -5.56 0.57
C SER A 93 22.04 -4.36 -0.22
N PHE A 94 22.52 -3.32 0.47
CA PHE A 94 22.93 -2.06 -0.17
C PHE A 94 24.45 -1.87 -0.30
N SER A 95 25.28 -2.74 0.27
CA SER A 95 26.75 -2.63 0.19
C SER A 95 27.31 -3.01 -1.18
N GLY A 96 26.60 -3.85 -1.95
CA GLY A 96 27.00 -4.32 -3.29
C GLY A 96 26.69 -3.34 -4.43
N SER A 97 26.56 -3.84 -5.66
CA SER A 97 26.20 -3.03 -6.83
C SER A 97 24.72 -2.60 -6.85
N THR A 98 23.84 -3.39 -6.22
CA THR A 98 22.42 -3.09 -6.14
C THR A 98 22.18 -2.05 -5.05
N LYS A 99 21.64 -0.89 -5.44
CA LYS A 99 21.30 0.20 -4.50
C LYS A 99 19.81 0.46 -4.38
N THR A 100 19.01 -0.04 -5.32
CA THR A 100 17.56 0.17 -5.38
C THR A 100 16.82 -1.16 -5.28
N TYR A 101 15.77 -1.15 -4.46
CA TYR A 101 14.84 -2.25 -4.32
C TYR A 101 13.41 -1.77 -4.53
N VAL A 102 12.67 -2.52 -5.33
CA VAL A 102 11.23 -2.35 -5.55
C VAL A 102 10.52 -3.53 -4.90
N ILE A 103 9.68 -3.25 -3.91
CA ILE A 103 8.89 -4.23 -3.16
C ILE A 103 7.42 -4.04 -3.52
N GLU A 104 6.80 -5.05 -4.10
CA GLU A 104 5.44 -4.98 -4.64
C GLU A 104 4.56 -6.07 -4.04
N SER A 105 3.33 -5.73 -3.66
CA SER A 105 2.34 -6.73 -3.29
C SER A 105 1.98 -7.59 -4.50
N ILE A 106 1.89 -8.91 -4.35
CA ILE A 106 1.50 -9.79 -5.47
C ILE A 106 0.00 -9.76 -5.76
N SER A 107 -0.79 -9.34 -4.77
CA SER A 107 -2.23 -9.17 -4.80
C SER A 107 -2.62 -8.03 -3.87
N PRO A 108 -3.83 -7.46 -3.96
CA PRO A 108 -4.29 -6.44 -3.02
C PRO A 108 -4.21 -6.90 -1.55
N LEU A 109 -3.65 -6.05 -0.68
CA LEU A 109 -3.45 -6.31 0.75
C LEU A 109 -4.26 -5.32 1.60
N PRO A 110 -4.80 -5.72 2.77
CA PRO A 110 -5.67 -4.86 3.57
C PRO A 110 -4.94 -3.65 4.15
N ALA A 111 -3.68 -3.84 4.54
CA ALA A 111 -2.80 -2.81 5.10
C ALA A 111 -1.34 -3.28 5.01
N ALA A 112 -0.40 -2.36 5.14
CA ALA A 112 1.00 -2.69 5.39
C ALA A 112 1.63 -1.72 6.40
N SER A 113 2.64 -2.19 7.10
CA SER A 113 3.51 -1.34 7.91
C SER A 113 4.91 -1.37 7.34
N LEU A 114 5.55 -0.20 7.36
CA LEU A 114 6.91 -0.03 6.89
C LEU A 114 7.72 0.71 7.94
N SER A 115 8.92 0.24 8.24
CA SER A 115 9.87 0.93 9.11
C SER A 115 11.23 1.07 8.44
N MET A 116 11.88 2.20 8.73
CA MET A 116 13.22 2.52 8.26
C MET A 116 14.05 3.01 9.42
N GLN A 117 15.29 2.55 9.51
CA GLN A 117 16.30 3.10 10.42
C GLN A 117 17.66 3.07 9.75
N PHE A 118 18.26 4.25 9.62
CA PHE A 118 19.56 4.42 9.00
C PHE A 118 20.51 5.20 9.91
N ILE A 119 21.66 4.62 10.20
CA ILE A 119 22.68 5.18 11.08
C ILE A 119 24.04 5.07 10.36
N PRO A 120 24.56 6.17 9.78
CA PRO A 120 25.90 6.20 9.24
C PRO A 120 26.95 6.25 10.36
N PHE A 121 28.05 5.51 10.19
CA PHE A 121 29.19 5.53 11.12
C PHE A 121 30.45 6.16 10.49
N ASN A 122 31.49 6.35 11.30
CA ASN A 122 32.84 6.76 10.86
C ASN A 122 32.91 8.11 10.10
N ASN A 123 32.15 9.12 10.56
CA ASN A 123 32.07 10.47 9.95
C ASN A 123 31.63 10.47 8.47
N LYS A 124 30.88 9.43 8.06
CA LYS A 124 30.31 9.33 6.71
C LYS A 124 28.88 9.84 6.66
N SER A 125 28.39 9.94 5.43
CA SER A 125 26.99 10.19 5.13
C SER A 125 26.46 9.11 4.20
N ILE A 126 25.18 8.77 4.39
CA ILE A 126 24.39 7.97 3.46
C ILE A 126 23.32 8.86 2.85
N THR A 127 22.91 8.55 1.63
CA THR A 127 21.83 9.26 0.94
C THR A 127 20.75 8.26 0.59
N TYR A 128 19.49 8.54 0.93
CA TYR A 128 18.38 7.66 0.60
C TYR A 128 17.29 8.38 -0.19
N SER A 129 16.54 7.61 -0.97
CA SER A 129 15.29 8.04 -1.59
C SER A 129 14.24 6.95 -1.37
N TYR A 130 13.05 7.33 -0.92
CA TYR A 130 11.95 6.42 -0.63
C TYR A 130 10.67 6.88 -1.32
N LYS A 131 9.99 5.95 -1.98
CA LYS A 131 8.70 6.20 -2.63
C LYS A 131 7.69 5.12 -2.28
N ALA A 132 6.47 5.51 -1.96
CA ALA A 132 5.34 4.61 -1.78
C ALA A 132 4.23 4.93 -2.79
N GLU A 133 3.76 3.91 -3.48
CA GLU A 133 2.63 3.96 -4.39
C GLU A 133 1.53 3.01 -3.89
N ILE A 134 0.32 3.54 -3.72
CA ILE A 134 -0.88 2.80 -3.28
C ILE A 134 -1.92 2.92 -4.38
N ASN A 135 -2.38 1.77 -4.90
CA ASN A 135 -3.28 1.70 -6.05
C ASN A 135 -2.78 2.54 -7.24
N GLY A 136 -1.46 2.51 -7.49
CA GLY A 136 -0.81 3.28 -8.55
C GLY A 136 -0.66 4.79 -8.30
N THR A 137 -1.15 5.30 -7.17
CA THR A 137 -0.99 6.71 -6.78
C THR A 137 0.21 6.86 -5.85
N VAL A 138 1.11 7.79 -6.15
CA VAL A 138 2.22 8.15 -5.25
C VAL A 138 1.65 8.83 -4.00
N VAL A 139 1.81 8.20 -2.84
CA VAL A 139 1.36 8.73 -1.54
C VAL A 139 2.51 9.24 -0.68
N LYS A 140 3.75 8.89 -1.03
CA LYS A 140 4.97 9.33 -0.35
C LYS A 140 6.11 9.37 -1.35
N ASP A 141 6.89 10.43 -1.33
CA ASP A 141 8.05 10.64 -2.20
C ASP A 141 9.10 11.48 -1.46
N GLU A 142 10.15 10.81 -0.98
CA GLU A 142 11.31 11.41 -0.34
C GLU A 142 12.52 11.19 -1.26
N GLN A 143 13.20 12.26 -1.64
CA GLN A 143 14.26 12.18 -2.63
C GLN A 143 15.57 12.77 -2.09
N ASN A 144 16.65 12.02 -2.26
CA ASN A 144 18.02 12.44 -2.00
C ASN A 144 18.24 12.96 -0.57
N ILE A 145 17.59 12.36 0.41
CA ILE A 145 17.72 12.74 1.81
C ILE A 145 19.07 12.23 2.34
N THR A 146 19.89 13.15 2.83
CA THR A 146 21.21 12.82 3.36
C THR A 146 21.16 12.69 4.89
N VAL A 147 21.65 11.57 5.39
CA VAL A 147 21.86 11.31 6.82
C VAL A 147 23.36 11.33 7.06
N THR A 148 23.82 12.25 7.91
CA THR A 148 25.24 12.46 8.21
C THR A 148 25.51 12.16 9.67
N ASN A 149 26.54 11.36 9.95
CA ASN A 149 26.99 11.09 11.31
C ASN A 149 27.24 12.42 12.07
N PRO A 150 26.82 12.56 13.34
CA PRO A 150 26.28 11.53 14.24
C PRO A 150 24.75 11.36 14.18
N ASN A 151 24.07 11.97 13.21
CA ASN A 151 22.62 11.87 13.11
C ASN A 151 22.18 10.49 12.61
N SER A 152 20.96 10.11 12.98
CA SER A 152 20.27 8.95 12.44
C SER A 152 18.94 9.37 11.82
N HIS A 153 18.43 8.52 10.94
CA HIS A 153 17.08 8.62 10.43
C HIS A 153 16.25 7.46 10.97
N THR A 154 15.03 7.72 11.40
CA THR A 154 14.05 6.70 11.74
C THR A 154 12.67 7.17 11.29
N ALA A 155 11.96 6.29 10.59
CA ALA A 155 10.60 6.55 10.14
C ALA A 155 9.77 5.27 10.22
N GLN A 156 8.49 5.43 10.47
CA GLN A 156 7.51 4.36 10.40
C GLN A 156 6.27 4.89 9.68
N TYR A 157 5.74 4.08 8.77
CA TYR A 157 4.54 4.39 8.02
C TYR A 157 3.56 3.22 8.10
N SER A 158 2.28 3.57 8.05
CA SER A 158 1.17 2.64 7.89
C SER A 158 0.43 3.01 6.62
N TYR A 159 0.18 2.01 5.78
CA TYR A 159 -0.47 2.16 4.48
C TYR A 159 -1.75 1.33 4.41
#